data_AF-A0A1T4ZJJ8-F1
#
_entry.id   AF-A0A1T4ZJJ8-F1
#
_cell.length_a   1.000
_cell.length_b   1.000
_cell.length_c   1.000
_cell.angle_alpha   90.00
_cell.angle_beta   90.00
_cell.angle_gamma   90.00
#
_symmetry.space_group_name_H-M   'P 1'
#
loop_
_entity.id
_entity.type
_entity.pdbx_description
1 polymer ?
#
loop_
_entity_poly.entity_id
_entity_poly.type
_entity_poly.pdbx_seq_one_letter_code
_entity_poly.pdbx_strand_id
1 'polypeptide(L)'
;MSRQKQFLSVGEKETKNDKKLLRFNVQESLKYEGLIEEVDLNDDSIEIIETRGSATLKKVSIRELDFKDKKSRIETIWKINLEKNIPGISTQGKTAEVALIILQKYETGDYKLNVCLIEMKSSLQPRTVKKGESKPKPSSLTDIKEKIQCNMNQMYMLMSLNNHQNPRKGYSGVSIHIDFKGIIIFNKNEISSDDDSNDSDLYKILTSDNRAELFTVRTILNDKDKITMKFFPPENNQPQEHRTLQLGDLL
;
A
#
# COMPACT_ATOMS: atom_id res chain seq x y z
N MET A 1 40.64 -8.29 -37.22
CA MET A 1 39.92 -7.17 -36.57
C MET A 1 39.18 -7.71 -35.35
N SER A 2 39.67 -7.42 -34.14
CA SER A 2 38.99 -7.71 -32.88
C SER A 2 39.24 -6.52 -31.95
N ARG A 3 38.19 -5.78 -31.62
CA ARG A 3 38.23 -4.72 -30.61
C ARG A 3 37.93 -5.35 -29.26
N GLN A 4 38.96 -5.68 -28.50
CA GLN A 4 38.85 -5.91 -27.06
C GLN A 4 38.45 -4.58 -26.39
N LYS A 5 37.26 -4.54 -25.80
CA LYS A 5 36.86 -3.48 -24.87
C LYS A 5 37.71 -3.64 -23.61
N GLN A 6 38.59 -2.67 -23.36
CA GLN A 6 39.21 -2.46 -22.05
C GLN A 6 38.08 -2.18 -21.04
N PHE A 7 37.84 -3.13 -20.13
CA PHE A 7 37.16 -2.82 -18.88
C PHE A 7 38.21 -2.29 -17.91
N LEU A 8 37.97 -1.06 -17.46
CA LEU A 8 38.74 -0.37 -16.41
C LEU A 8 38.81 -1.26 -15.17
N SER A 9 40.03 -1.67 -14.80
CA SER A 9 40.34 -2.21 -13.49
C SER A 9 40.31 -1.06 -12.48
N VAL A 10 39.16 -0.83 -11.85
CA VAL A 10 39.07 0.03 -10.66
C VAL A 10 39.42 -0.82 -9.46
N GLY A 11 40.44 -0.40 -8.71
CA GLY A 11 41.02 -1.13 -7.59
C GLY A 11 39.99 -1.61 -6.56
N GLU A 12 40.08 -2.88 -6.20
CA GLU A 12 39.19 -3.59 -5.27
C GLU A 12 39.32 -3.18 -3.79
N LYS A 13 40.13 -2.16 -3.45
CA LYS A 13 40.40 -1.77 -2.05
C LYS A 13 39.65 -0.54 -1.55
N GLU A 14 39.24 0.40 -2.41
CA GLU A 14 38.46 1.58 -1.98
C GLU A 14 36.94 1.37 -2.06
N THR A 15 36.47 0.48 -2.94
CA THR A 15 35.03 0.23 -3.16
C THR A 15 34.32 -0.54 -2.04
N LYS A 16 35.04 -1.08 -1.05
CA LYS A 16 34.44 -1.81 0.08
C LYS A 16 33.90 -0.91 1.20
N ASN A 17 34.40 0.32 1.35
CA ASN A 17 33.90 1.25 2.37
C ASN A 17 32.66 2.03 1.92
N ASP A 18 32.61 2.50 0.67
CA ASP A 18 31.47 3.29 0.18
C ASP A 18 30.19 2.46 0.04
N LYS A 19 30.30 1.18 -0.33
CA LYS A 19 29.14 0.26 -0.37
C LYS A 19 28.59 -0.10 1.00
N LYS A 20 29.38 0.05 2.07
CA LYS A 20 28.89 -0.13 3.45
C LYS A 20 28.19 1.13 3.96
N LEU A 21 28.62 2.33 3.55
CA LEU A 21 27.92 3.59 3.86
C LEU A 21 26.52 3.67 3.24
N LEU A 22 26.35 3.18 2.01
CA LEU A 22 25.02 3.09 1.36
C LEU A 22 23.96 2.35 2.20
N ARG A 23 24.38 1.45 3.11
CA ARG A 23 23.46 0.56 3.84
C ARG A 23 22.70 1.25 4.98
N PHE A 24 23.32 2.19 5.69
CA PHE A 24 22.65 2.94 6.75
C PHE A 24 21.95 4.18 6.18
N ASN A 25 22.53 4.77 5.15
CA ASN A 25 22.01 5.99 4.54
C ASN A 25 20.64 5.77 3.88
N VAL A 26 20.33 4.61 3.29
CA VAL A 26 19.02 4.46 2.60
C VAL A 26 17.84 4.56 3.57
N GLN A 27 17.83 3.82 4.69
CA GLN A 27 16.70 3.87 5.63
C GLN A 27 16.56 5.24 6.29
N GLU A 28 17.69 5.83 6.72
CA GLU A 28 17.70 7.19 7.27
C GLU A 28 17.28 8.22 6.22
N SER A 29 17.72 8.09 4.97
CA SER A 29 17.27 8.95 3.87
C SER A 29 15.79 8.77 3.59
N LEU A 30 15.23 7.56 3.60
CA LEU A 30 13.78 7.36 3.42
C LEU A 30 12.97 7.99 4.56
N LYS A 31 13.48 7.97 5.79
CA LYS A 31 12.88 8.68 6.94
C LYS A 31 13.03 10.20 6.81
N TYR A 32 14.21 10.69 6.45
CA TYR A 32 14.49 12.12 6.25
C TYR A 32 13.63 12.70 5.13
N GLU A 33 13.51 11.95 4.03
CA GLU A 33 12.60 12.25 2.93
C GLU A 33 11.14 12.03 3.33
N GLY A 34 10.78 11.74 4.59
CA GLY A 34 9.40 11.54 5.06
C GLY A 34 8.60 10.54 4.22
N LEU A 35 9.27 9.55 3.63
CA LEU A 35 8.61 8.47 2.91
C LEU A 35 8.05 7.46 3.91
N ILE A 36 8.84 7.17 4.96
CA ILE A 36 8.51 6.22 6.02
C ILE A 36 8.52 6.97 7.34
N GLU A 37 7.38 6.93 8.02
CA GLU A 37 7.17 7.53 9.34
C GLU A 37 6.80 6.42 10.32
N GLU A 38 7.44 6.40 11.48
CA GLU A 38 7.03 5.52 12.58
C GLU A 38 5.93 6.24 13.36
N VAL A 39 4.83 5.54 13.63
CA VAL A 39 3.66 6.10 14.31
C VAL A 39 3.83 5.87 15.81
N ASP A 40 3.66 6.93 16.62
CA ASP A 40 3.56 6.79 18.06
C ASP A 40 2.20 6.15 18.40
N LEU A 41 2.23 5.00 19.08
CA LEU A 41 1.00 4.30 19.47
C LEU A 41 0.22 5.03 20.57
N ASN A 42 0.81 6.07 21.19
CA ASN A 42 0.12 6.96 22.12
C ASN A 42 -0.63 8.10 21.41
N ASP A 43 -0.47 8.27 20.09
CA ASP A 43 -1.23 9.25 19.33
C ASP A 43 -2.71 8.86 19.22
N ASP A 44 -3.58 9.87 19.13
CA ASP A 44 -5.03 9.66 19.00
C ASP A 44 -5.41 8.99 17.67
N SER A 45 -4.68 9.29 16.59
CA SER A 45 -4.99 8.76 15.26
C SER A 45 -3.86 8.91 14.25
N ILE A 46 -3.86 8.03 13.24
CA ILE A 46 -3.09 8.21 12.01
C ILE A 46 -3.95 8.98 11.01
N GLU A 47 -3.44 10.10 10.51
CA GLU A 47 -4.13 10.90 9.49
C GLU A 47 -3.62 10.61 8.09
N ILE A 48 -4.54 10.37 7.15
CA ILE A 48 -4.29 10.21 5.72
C ILE A 48 -5.02 11.36 5.02
N ILE A 49 -4.27 12.17 4.29
CA ILE A 49 -4.75 13.41 3.68
C ILE A 49 -4.64 13.27 2.17
N GLU A 50 -5.75 13.53 1.48
CA GLU A 50 -5.81 13.64 0.02
C GLU A 50 -5.38 15.05 -0.40
N THR A 51 -4.32 15.13 -1.20
CA THR A 51 -3.72 16.42 -1.59
C THR A 51 -4.40 17.06 -2.79
N ARG A 52 -5.23 16.31 -3.53
CA ARG A 52 -5.93 16.83 -4.71
C ARG A 52 -7.05 17.78 -4.30
N GLY A 53 -6.95 19.03 -4.75
CA GLY A 53 -7.92 20.09 -4.47
C GLY A 53 -9.36 19.75 -4.87
N SER A 54 -9.56 18.96 -5.92
CA SER A 54 -10.88 18.55 -6.41
C SER A 54 -11.53 17.38 -5.68
N ALA A 55 -10.80 16.69 -4.78
CA ALA A 55 -11.35 15.55 -4.07
C ALA A 55 -12.43 15.97 -3.06
N THR A 56 -13.53 15.23 -2.96
CA THR A 56 -14.56 15.45 -1.93
C THR A 56 -14.27 14.69 -0.64
N LEU A 57 -13.51 13.60 -0.70
CA LEU A 57 -12.98 12.92 0.47
C LEU A 57 -11.57 13.47 0.71
N LYS A 58 -11.39 14.24 1.78
CA LYS A 58 -10.17 15.00 2.06
C LYS A 58 -9.27 14.33 3.08
N LYS A 59 -9.87 13.66 4.07
CA LYS A 59 -9.13 13.09 5.19
C LYS A 59 -9.76 11.81 5.69
N VAL A 60 -8.90 10.86 6.05
CA VAL A 60 -9.25 9.68 6.85
C VAL A 60 -8.39 9.67 8.10
N SER A 61 -9.02 9.49 9.26
CA SER A 61 -8.35 9.27 10.54
C SER A 61 -8.53 7.81 10.97
N ILE A 62 -7.44 7.10 11.20
CA ILE A 62 -7.45 5.74 11.77
C ILE A 62 -7.19 5.85 13.26
N ARG A 63 -8.14 5.42 14.09
CA ARG A 63 -8.10 5.50 15.56
C ARG A 63 -7.86 4.14 16.21
N GLU A 64 -7.74 4.14 17.54
CA GLU A 64 -7.56 2.93 18.36
C GLU A 64 -6.28 2.18 17.98
N LEU A 65 -5.17 2.92 17.94
CA LEU A 65 -3.87 2.43 17.48
C LEU A 65 -3.25 1.39 18.40
N ASP A 66 -3.67 1.36 19.67
CA ASP A 66 -3.28 0.38 20.68
C ASP A 66 -4.12 -0.90 20.65
N PHE A 67 -4.80 -1.18 19.52
CA PHE A 67 -5.63 -2.36 19.31
C PHE A 67 -4.94 -3.64 19.81
N LYS A 68 -5.60 -4.31 20.75
CA LYS A 68 -5.22 -5.60 21.31
C LYS A 68 -6.40 -6.54 21.16
N ASP A 69 -6.18 -7.63 20.44
CA ASP A 69 -7.08 -8.77 20.50
C ASP A 69 -6.55 -9.79 21.51
N LYS A 70 -7.33 -10.84 21.79
CA LYS A 70 -6.97 -11.86 22.79
C LYS A 70 -5.73 -12.69 22.43
N LYS A 71 -5.14 -12.55 21.23
CA LYS A 71 -4.11 -13.45 20.70
C LYS A 71 -2.87 -12.72 20.21
N SER A 72 -2.93 -11.40 20.08
CA SER A 72 -1.86 -10.59 19.51
C SER A 72 -1.87 -9.15 20.04
N ARG A 73 -0.69 -8.54 20.03
CA ARG A 73 -0.51 -7.12 20.30
C ARG A 73 0.21 -6.44 19.15
N ILE A 74 -0.13 -5.18 18.90
CA ILE A 74 0.63 -4.32 18.00
C ILE A 74 1.94 -3.93 18.68
N GLU A 75 3.05 -4.19 18.01
CA GLU A 75 4.38 -3.75 18.46
C GLU A 75 4.74 -2.39 17.86
N THR A 76 4.46 -2.20 16.57
CA THR A 76 4.87 -0.99 15.83
C THR A 76 3.99 -0.82 14.60
N ILE A 77 3.75 0.44 14.23
CA ILE A 77 3.10 0.82 12.97
C ILE A 77 4.02 1.77 12.22
N TRP A 78 4.23 1.52 10.93
CA TRP A 78 4.86 2.45 10.01
C TRP A 78 3.86 2.94 8.97
N LYS A 79 3.84 4.24 8.75
CA LYS A 79 3.09 4.89 7.67
C LYS A 79 4.05 5.19 6.52
N ILE A 80 3.68 4.74 5.32
CA ILE A 80 4.43 4.98 4.10
C ILE A 80 3.61 5.85 3.16
N ASN A 81 4.13 7.02 2.81
CA ASN A 81 3.50 7.91 1.83
C ASN A 81 3.88 7.48 0.40
N LEU A 82 2.99 6.75 -0.26
CA LEU A 82 3.29 6.16 -1.58
C LEU A 82 3.17 7.17 -2.73
N GLU A 83 2.51 8.32 -2.52
CA GLU A 83 2.46 9.41 -3.50
C GLU A 83 3.68 10.33 -3.43
N LYS A 84 4.49 10.23 -2.38
CA LYS A 84 5.69 11.04 -2.26
C LYS A 84 6.64 10.74 -3.42
N ASN A 85 6.92 11.77 -4.22
CA ASN A 85 7.82 11.64 -5.35
C ASN A 85 9.25 11.43 -4.84
N ILE A 86 9.85 10.29 -5.20
CA ILE A 86 11.24 10.01 -4.89
C ILE A 86 12.05 10.24 -6.17
N PRO A 87 13.02 11.18 -6.19
CA PRO A 87 13.84 11.42 -7.37
C PRO A 87 14.46 10.13 -7.92
N GLY A 88 14.25 9.87 -9.22
CA GLY A 88 14.73 8.66 -9.89
C GLY A 88 13.81 7.43 -9.78
N ILE A 89 12.71 7.49 -9.01
CA ILE A 89 11.68 6.46 -8.95
C ILE A 89 10.35 7.09 -9.41
N SER A 90 9.86 6.69 -10.58
CA SER A 90 8.56 7.19 -11.06
C SER A 90 7.42 6.61 -10.23
N THR A 91 6.69 7.47 -9.51
CA THR A 91 5.49 7.12 -8.73
C THR A 91 4.19 7.61 -9.38
N GLN A 92 4.26 8.17 -10.60
CA GLN A 92 3.11 8.89 -11.18
C GLN A 92 1.92 7.96 -11.50
N GLY A 93 0.78 8.27 -10.88
CA GLY A 93 -0.56 7.84 -11.30
C GLY A 93 -0.95 6.40 -10.97
N LYS A 94 -0.03 5.58 -10.43
CA LYS A 94 -0.25 4.15 -10.14
C LYS A 94 0.03 3.75 -8.70
N THR A 95 0.04 4.70 -7.77
CA THR A 95 0.21 4.42 -6.34
C THR A 95 -1.09 4.65 -5.58
N ALA A 96 -1.23 3.96 -4.46
CA ALA A 96 -2.26 4.27 -3.48
C ALA A 96 -1.81 5.49 -2.68
N GLU A 97 -2.69 6.11 -1.91
CA GLU A 97 -2.31 7.28 -1.13
C GLU A 97 -1.27 6.90 -0.04
N VAL A 98 -1.54 5.84 0.73
CA VAL A 98 -0.69 5.43 1.86
C VAL A 98 -0.62 3.90 1.99
N ALA A 99 0.51 3.38 2.47
CA ALA A 99 0.56 2.04 3.07
C ALA A 99 0.77 2.15 4.58
N LEU A 100 0.00 1.39 5.36
CA LEU A 100 0.28 1.13 6.77
C LEU A 100 0.89 -0.25 6.91
N ILE A 101 2.07 -0.32 7.53
CA ILE A 101 2.75 -1.57 7.88
C ILE A 101 2.60 -1.76 9.38
N ILE A 102 1.86 -2.79 9.78
CA ILE A 102 1.49 -3.04 11.18
C ILE A 102 2.14 -4.36 11.60
N LEU A 103 3.09 -4.28 12.54
CA LEU A 103 3.73 -5.46 13.12
C LEU A 103 2.94 -5.93 14.34
N GLN A 104 2.38 -7.13 14.24
CA GLN A 104 1.72 -7.81 15.34
C GLN A 104 2.59 -8.96 15.86
N LYS A 105 2.69 -9.05 17.18
CA LYS A 105 3.32 -10.17 17.89
C LYS A 105 2.22 -11.05 18.50
N TYR A 106 2.24 -12.33 18.15
CA TYR A 106 1.32 -13.32 18.70
C TYR A 106 1.87 -13.92 19.99
N GLU A 107 0.97 -14.41 20.83
CA GLU A 107 1.34 -15.11 22.07
C GLU A 107 2.22 -16.35 21.84
N THR A 108 2.13 -16.97 20.65
CA THR A 108 2.99 -18.11 20.26
C THR A 108 4.46 -17.71 20.05
N GLY A 109 4.75 -16.40 20.01
CA GLY A 109 6.07 -15.84 19.70
C GLY A 109 6.27 -15.53 18.21
N ASP A 110 5.31 -15.90 17.37
CA ASP A 110 5.33 -15.61 15.94
C ASP A 110 4.96 -14.15 15.66
N TYR A 111 5.39 -13.65 14.51
CA TYR A 111 5.11 -12.29 14.05
C TYR A 111 4.29 -12.31 12.77
N LYS A 112 3.35 -11.36 12.67
CA LYS A 112 2.63 -11.04 11.45
C LYS A 112 2.85 -9.60 11.08
N LEU A 113 3.13 -9.36 9.81
CA LEU A 113 3.24 -8.04 9.21
C LEU A 113 2.01 -7.82 8.34
N ASN A 114 1.07 -6.99 8.79
CA ASN A 114 -0.06 -6.59 7.95
C ASN A 114 0.33 -5.36 7.15
N VAL A 115 0.22 -5.44 5.83
CA VAL A 115 0.49 -4.34 4.91
C VAL A 115 -0.85 -3.89 4.31
N CYS A 116 -1.40 -2.82 4.88
CA CYS A 116 -2.65 -2.22 4.45
C CYS A 116 -2.37 -1.13 3.42
N LEU A 117 -2.68 -1.39 2.16
CA LEU A 117 -2.59 -0.43 1.05
C LEU A 117 -3.90 0.35 0.97
N ILE A 118 -3.89 1.62 1.36
CA ILE A 118 -5.08 2.45 1.53
C ILE A 118 -5.25 3.36 0.32
N GLU A 119 -6.36 3.17 -0.41
CA GLU A 119 -6.81 4.04 -1.49
C GLU A 119 -8.03 4.87 -1.05
N MET A 120 -7.97 6.19 -1.25
CA MET A 120 -9.08 7.11 -1.04
C MET A 120 -9.71 7.52 -2.37
N LYS A 121 -11.04 7.42 -2.49
CA LYS A 121 -11.78 7.85 -3.69
C LYS A 121 -12.93 8.78 -3.36
N SER A 122 -13.06 9.86 -4.13
CA SER A 122 -14.25 10.71 -4.03
C SER A 122 -15.49 10.01 -4.61
N SER A 123 -15.31 9.24 -5.67
CA SER A 123 -16.37 8.46 -6.30
C SER A 123 -15.79 7.21 -6.94
N LEU A 124 -16.49 6.08 -6.80
CA LEU A 124 -16.29 4.88 -7.59
C LEU A 124 -17.15 5.00 -8.85
N GLN A 125 -16.49 5.03 -9.99
CA GLN A 125 -17.10 5.21 -11.31
C GLN A 125 -17.02 3.93 -12.14
N PRO A 126 -18.08 3.63 -12.93
CA PRO A 126 -18.04 2.56 -13.91
C PRO A 126 -17.10 2.94 -15.07
N ARG A 127 -16.84 1.97 -15.94
CA ARG A 127 -16.16 2.17 -17.19
C ARG A 127 -16.96 3.16 -18.05
N THR A 128 -16.29 4.17 -18.60
CA THR A 128 -16.96 5.18 -19.44
C THR A 128 -16.33 5.26 -20.82
N VAL A 129 -17.18 5.27 -21.85
CA VAL A 129 -16.80 5.54 -23.24
C VAL A 129 -17.32 6.93 -23.58
N LYS A 130 -16.44 7.93 -23.62
CA LYS A 130 -16.85 9.27 -24.07
C LYS A 130 -16.84 9.33 -25.60
N LYS A 131 -17.84 9.99 -26.19
CA LYS A 131 -17.89 10.27 -27.64
C LYS A 131 -16.63 11.07 -28.03
N GLY A 132 -15.82 10.50 -28.91
CA GLY A 132 -14.59 11.11 -29.42
C GLY A 132 -13.29 10.61 -28.78
N GLU A 133 -13.35 9.78 -27.72
CA GLU A 133 -12.16 9.14 -27.16
C GLU A 133 -11.90 7.78 -27.82
N SER A 134 -10.66 7.56 -28.24
CA SER A 134 -10.23 6.32 -28.91
C SER A 134 -10.07 5.13 -27.97
N LYS A 135 -10.05 5.36 -26.65
CA LYS A 135 -10.00 4.31 -25.63
C LYS A 135 -10.95 4.65 -24.48
N PRO A 136 -11.71 3.66 -23.98
CA PRO A 136 -12.55 3.84 -22.80
C PRO A 136 -11.71 4.18 -21.58
N LYS A 137 -12.24 5.05 -20.72
CA LYS A 137 -11.67 5.23 -19.38
C LYS A 137 -11.93 3.95 -18.58
N PRO A 138 -10.90 3.37 -17.94
CA PRO A 138 -11.07 2.19 -17.09
C PRO A 138 -12.04 2.48 -15.94
N SER A 139 -12.68 1.43 -15.44
CA SER A 139 -13.50 1.54 -14.24
C SER A 139 -12.65 1.69 -12.99
N SER A 140 -13.25 2.18 -11.91
CA SER A 140 -12.54 2.36 -10.64
C SER A 140 -11.96 1.06 -10.10
N LEU A 141 -12.63 -0.08 -10.28
CA LEU A 141 -12.10 -1.38 -9.86
C LEU A 141 -10.80 -1.72 -10.61
N THR A 142 -10.75 -1.44 -11.91
CA THR A 142 -9.59 -1.73 -12.74
C THR A 142 -8.40 -0.87 -12.30
N ASP A 143 -8.63 0.43 -12.11
CA ASP A 143 -7.60 1.37 -11.64
C ASP A 143 -7.07 0.99 -10.26
N ILE A 144 -7.97 0.65 -9.33
CA ILE A 144 -7.60 0.23 -7.97
C ILE A 144 -6.75 -1.04 -8.02
N LYS A 145 -7.15 -2.05 -8.80
CA LYS A 145 -6.38 -3.29 -8.96
C LYS A 145 -4.96 -3.02 -9.48
N GLU A 146 -4.83 -2.19 -10.52
CA GLU A 146 -3.52 -1.85 -11.08
C GLU A 146 -2.63 -1.14 -10.06
N LYS A 147 -3.18 -0.17 -9.31
CA LYS A 147 -2.46 0.56 -8.26
C LYS A 147 -1.98 -0.37 -7.17
N ILE A 148 -2.89 -1.18 -6.64
CA ILE A 148 -2.60 -2.15 -5.57
C ILE A 148 -1.51 -3.14 -6.01
N GLN A 149 -1.60 -3.67 -7.23
CA GLN A 149 -0.58 -4.55 -7.79
C GLN A 149 0.79 -3.86 -7.86
N CYS A 150 0.84 -2.60 -8.31
CA CYS A 150 2.08 -1.82 -8.35
C CYS A 150 2.68 -1.62 -6.96
N ASN A 151 1.86 -1.24 -5.98
CA ASN A 151 2.31 -1.03 -4.60
C ASN A 151 2.77 -2.32 -3.92
N MET A 152 2.11 -3.46 -4.16
CA MET A 152 2.58 -4.76 -3.66
C MET A 152 4.01 -5.05 -4.12
N ASN A 153 4.28 -4.84 -5.42
CA ASN A 153 5.63 -5.00 -5.97
C ASN A 153 6.64 -4.03 -5.33
N GLN A 154 6.24 -2.78 -5.13
CA GLN A 154 7.08 -1.80 -4.46
C GLN A 154 7.40 -2.22 -3.01
N MET A 155 6.40 -2.72 -2.27
CA MET A 155 6.61 -3.22 -0.92
C MET A 155 7.51 -4.45 -0.90
N TYR A 156 7.34 -5.41 -1.80
CA TYR A 156 8.25 -6.55 -1.92
C TYR A 156 9.69 -6.12 -2.19
N MET A 157 9.90 -5.13 -3.05
CA MET A 157 11.22 -4.56 -3.30
C MET A 157 11.79 -3.90 -2.04
N LEU A 158 11.03 -3.04 -1.35
CA LEU A 158 11.47 -2.37 -0.13
C LEU A 158 11.82 -3.36 0.98
N MET A 159 10.98 -4.37 1.21
CA MET A 159 11.22 -5.42 2.20
C MET A 159 12.45 -6.27 1.86
N SER A 160 12.63 -6.61 0.58
CA SER A 160 13.80 -7.36 0.11
C SER A 160 15.09 -6.57 0.32
N LEU A 161 15.09 -5.28 -0.03
CA LEU A 161 16.22 -4.38 0.21
C LEU A 161 16.55 -4.27 1.70
N ASN A 162 15.54 -4.10 2.56
CA ASN A 162 15.72 -4.05 4.00
C ASN A 162 16.31 -5.36 4.56
N ASN A 163 15.77 -6.51 4.14
CA ASN A 163 16.28 -7.81 4.59
C ASN A 163 17.73 -8.06 4.16
N HIS A 164 18.09 -7.76 2.91
CA HIS A 164 19.48 -7.84 2.44
C HIS A 164 20.42 -6.89 3.20
N GLN A 165 19.89 -5.79 3.74
CA GLN A 165 20.60 -4.81 4.53
C GLN A 165 20.50 -5.05 6.05
N ASN A 166 20.00 -6.21 6.53
CA ASN A 166 19.94 -6.56 7.96
C ASN A 166 21.15 -7.44 8.38
N PRO A 167 22.34 -6.86 8.66
CA PRO A 167 23.54 -7.62 9.03
C PRO A 167 23.41 -8.32 10.38
N ARG A 168 22.51 -7.84 11.25
CA ARG A 168 22.29 -8.42 12.59
C ARG A 168 21.52 -9.73 12.53
N LYS A 169 20.89 -10.07 11.38
CA LYS A 169 20.01 -11.23 11.27
C LYS A 169 19.02 -11.28 12.44
N GLY A 170 18.51 -10.11 12.87
CA GLY A 170 17.76 -9.97 14.12
C GLY A 170 16.48 -10.82 14.19
N TYR A 171 16.02 -11.31 13.04
CA TYR A 171 14.87 -12.21 12.90
C TYR A 171 15.25 -13.59 12.34
N SER A 172 16.53 -13.99 12.40
CA SER A 172 16.96 -15.30 11.92
C SER A 172 16.34 -16.41 12.75
N GLY A 173 15.64 -17.32 12.07
CA GLY A 173 14.90 -18.41 12.70
C GLY A 173 13.47 -18.06 13.13
N VAL A 174 13.02 -16.83 12.88
CA VAL A 174 11.64 -16.39 13.13
C VAL A 174 10.88 -16.33 11.81
N SER A 175 9.71 -16.96 11.76
CA SER A 175 8.80 -16.84 10.62
C SER A 175 8.00 -15.54 10.77
N ILE A 176 8.13 -14.65 9.79
CA ILE A 176 7.30 -13.45 9.70
C ILE A 176 6.27 -13.69 8.59
N HIS A 177 5.01 -13.77 8.96
CA HIS A 177 3.91 -13.91 8.01
C HIS A 177 3.52 -12.54 7.48
N ILE A 178 3.64 -12.31 6.18
CA ILE A 178 3.26 -11.04 5.55
C ILE A 178 1.87 -11.19 4.95
N ASP A 179 0.96 -10.31 5.30
CA ASP A 179 -0.42 -10.29 4.81
C ASP A 179 -0.71 -8.94 4.16
N PHE A 180 -1.09 -8.95 2.89
CA PHE A 180 -1.43 -7.74 2.16
C PHE A 180 -2.94 -7.56 2.11
N LYS A 181 -3.38 -6.32 2.33
CA LYS A 181 -4.80 -5.93 2.26
C LYS A 181 -4.96 -4.64 1.49
N GLY A 182 -5.93 -4.59 0.58
CA GLY A 182 -6.38 -3.35 -0.04
C GLY A 182 -7.51 -2.75 0.78
N ILE A 183 -7.41 -1.49 1.16
CA ILE A 183 -8.43 -0.76 1.92
C ILE A 183 -8.92 0.39 1.05
N ILE A 184 -10.16 0.33 0.59
CA ILE A 184 -10.72 1.30 -0.35
C ILE A 184 -11.77 2.12 0.40
N ILE A 185 -11.50 3.40 0.61
CA ILE A 185 -12.38 4.30 1.35
C ILE A 185 -12.96 5.30 0.35
N PHE A 186 -14.28 5.42 0.29
CA PHE A 186 -14.90 6.25 -0.73
C PHE A 186 -16.18 6.96 -0.29
N ASN A 187 -16.55 8.02 -1.01
CA ASN A 187 -17.72 8.86 -0.71
C ASN A 187 -18.96 8.55 -1.55
N LYS A 188 -18.80 8.22 -2.83
CA LYS A 188 -19.90 7.97 -3.76
C LYS A 188 -19.69 6.67 -4.52
N ASN A 189 -20.77 5.94 -4.76
CA ASN A 189 -20.79 4.82 -5.69
C ASN A 189 -21.69 5.19 -6.87
N GLU A 190 -21.11 5.37 -8.04
CA GLU A 190 -21.83 5.61 -9.31
C GLU A 190 -22.05 4.32 -10.10
N ILE A 191 -21.66 3.16 -9.55
CA ILE A 191 -21.77 1.86 -10.20
C ILE A 191 -23.14 1.22 -9.92
N SER A 192 -23.75 0.70 -10.96
CA SER A 192 -25.06 0.05 -10.98
C SER A 192 -24.97 -1.44 -11.33
N SER A 193 -26.08 -2.17 -11.15
CA SER A 193 -26.19 -3.58 -11.52
C SER A 193 -26.12 -3.83 -13.03
N ASP A 194 -26.43 -2.79 -13.82
CA ASP A 194 -26.62 -2.89 -15.28
C ASP A 194 -25.34 -2.55 -16.06
N ASP A 195 -24.26 -2.19 -15.36
CA ASP A 195 -22.95 -1.87 -15.95
C ASP A 195 -22.19 -3.13 -16.39
N ASP A 196 -21.14 -2.95 -17.21
CA ASP A 196 -20.26 -4.01 -17.77
C ASP A 196 -19.81 -5.05 -16.71
N SER A 197 -19.39 -6.25 -17.13
CA SER A 197 -19.09 -7.38 -16.24
C SER A 197 -18.14 -7.07 -15.06
N ASN A 198 -17.11 -6.25 -15.27
CA ASN A 198 -16.18 -5.85 -14.19
C ASN A 198 -16.82 -4.90 -13.16
N ASP A 199 -17.79 -4.11 -13.60
CA ASP A 199 -18.50 -3.14 -12.76
C ASP A 199 -19.63 -3.83 -12.00
N SER A 200 -20.26 -4.83 -12.63
CA SER A 200 -21.13 -5.80 -11.96
C SER A 200 -20.42 -6.51 -10.80
N ASP A 201 -19.15 -6.87 -10.95
CA ASP A 201 -18.36 -7.48 -9.87
C ASP A 201 -18.14 -6.49 -8.72
N LEU A 202 -17.75 -5.25 -9.01
CA LEU A 202 -17.63 -4.23 -7.95
C LEU A 202 -18.98 -3.98 -7.26
N TYR A 203 -20.08 -3.91 -8.01
CA TYR A 203 -21.43 -3.77 -7.46
C TYR A 203 -21.78 -4.92 -6.50
N LYS A 204 -21.51 -6.19 -6.88
CA LYS A 204 -21.72 -7.34 -6.00
C LYS A 204 -20.91 -7.26 -4.71
N ILE A 205 -19.66 -6.82 -4.80
CA ILE A 205 -18.80 -6.65 -3.62
C ILE A 205 -19.37 -5.58 -2.70
N LEU A 206 -19.74 -4.42 -3.25
CA LEU A 206 -20.27 -3.29 -2.48
C LEU A 206 -21.62 -3.59 -1.83
N THR A 207 -22.41 -4.51 -2.40
CA THR A 207 -23.69 -4.96 -1.86
C THR A 207 -23.59 -6.17 -0.93
N SER A 208 -22.43 -6.83 -0.84
CA SER A 208 -22.19 -7.91 0.12
C SER A 208 -22.08 -7.38 1.56
N ASP A 209 -22.46 -8.21 2.54
CA ASP A 209 -22.43 -7.83 3.97
C ASP A 209 -21.03 -7.43 4.45
N ASN A 210 -20.00 -8.17 4.01
CA ASN A 210 -18.61 -7.94 4.42
C ASN A 210 -17.88 -6.91 3.56
N ARG A 211 -18.46 -6.51 2.42
CA ARG A 211 -17.89 -5.55 1.45
C ARG A 211 -16.42 -5.82 1.13
N ALA A 212 -16.07 -7.09 1.00
CA ALA A 212 -14.71 -7.55 0.84
C ALA A 212 -14.65 -8.70 -0.13
N GLU A 213 -13.57 -8.77 -0.91
CA GLU A 213 -13.37 -9.81 -1.91
C GLU A 213 -11.89 -10.15 -2.06
N LEU A 214 -11.61 -11.40 -2.41
CA LEU A 214 -10.25 -11.90 -2.64
C LEU A 214 -9.89 -11.76 -4.12
N PHE A 215 -8.93 -10.90 -4.39
CA PHE A 215 -8.48 -10.64 -5.75
C PHE A 215 -7.18 -11.38 -6.05
N THR A 216 -7.10 -11.89 -7.28
CA THR A 216 -5.86 -12.42 -7.84
C THR A 216 -5.16 -11.33 -8.63
N VAL A 217 -3.88 -11.08 -8.33
CA VAL A 217 -3.04 -10.07 -8.98
C VAL A 217 -1.69 -10.66 -9.36
N ARG A 218 -1.02 -10.03 -10.32
CA ARG A 218 0.31 -10.45 -10.79
C ARG A 218 1.40 -9.64 -10.09
N THR A 219 2.20 -10.29 -9.27
CA THR A 219 3.34 -9.66 -8.59
C THR A 219 4.67 -10.16 -9.16
N ILE A 220 5.76 -9.51 -8.76
CA ILE A 220 7.14 -9.91 -9.10
C ILE A 220 7.49 -11.28 -8.50
N LEU A 221 6.77 -11.71 -7.46
CA LEU A 221 6.98 -12.99 -6.79
C LEU A 221 6.08 -14.09 -7.34
N ASN A 222 4.84 -13.77 -7.75
CA ASN A 222 3.86 -14.75 -8.21
C ASN A 222 2.84 -14.15 -9.19
N ASP A 223 2.55 -14.86 -10.29
CA ASP A 223 1.56 -14.44 -11.27
C ASP A 223 0.10 -14.59 -10.79
N LYS A 224 -0.12 -15.34 -9.70
CA LYS A 224 -1.44 -15.58 -9.08
C LYS A 224 -1.43 -15.25 -7.60
N ASP A 225 -0.77 -14.15 -7.25
CA ASP A 225 -0.76 -13.66 -5.88
C ASP A 225 -2.17 -13.23 -5.46
N LYS A 226 -2.44 -13.24 -4.15
CA LYS A 226 -3.79 -13.01 -3.62
C LYS A 226 -3.78 -11.85 -2.64
N ILE A 227 -4.77 -10.96 -2.77
CA ILE A 227 -4.98 -9.84 -1.87
C ILE A 227 -6.47 -9.67 -1.57
N THR A 228 -6.79 -9.56 -0.29
CA THR A 228 -8.16 -9.21 0.13
C THR A 228 -8.32 -7.70 0.02
N MET A 229 -9.34 -7.24 -0.71
CA MET A 229 -9.70 -5.82 -0.73
C MET A 229 -11.01 -5.61 0.04
N LYS A 230 -11.00 -4.72 1.05
CA LYS A 230 -12.17 -4.29 1.82
C LYS A 230 -12.59 -2.89 1.39
N PHE A 231 -13.90 -2.69 1.25
CA PHE A 231 -14.49 -1.44 0.79
C PHE A 231 -15.28 -0.77 1.92
N PHE A 232 -14.98 0.51 2.18
CA PHE A 232 -15.56 1.31 3.25
C PHE A 232 -16.41 2.44 2.66
N PRO A 233 -17.71 2.20 2.39
CA PRO A 233 -18.65 3.25 1.97
C PRO A 233 -18.93 4.22 3.13
N PRO A 234 -19.52 5.40 2.85
CA PRO A 234 -19.94 6.33 3.91
C PRO A 234 -21.03 5.70 4.80
N GLU A 235 -21.00 5.99 6.10
CA GLU A 235 -21.93 5.41 7.10
C GLU A 235 -23.41 5.70 6.82
N ASN A 236 -23.72 6.87 6.24
CA ASN A 236 -25.10 7.32 6.02
C ASN A 236 -25.42 7.56 4.53
N ASN A 237 -24.67 6.99 3.59
CA ASN A 237 -24.77 7.28 2.15
C ASN A 237 -24.60 8.77 1.79
N GLN A 238 -24.10 9.58 2.72
CA GLN A 238 -23.80 10.99 2.52
C GLN A 238 -22.28 11.16 2.37
N PRO A 239 -21.82 11.89 1.34
CA PRO A 239 -20.42 12.23 1.19
C PRO A 239 -19.90 12.98 2.43
N GLN A 240 -18.73 12.60 2.91
CA GLN A 240 -18.07 13.25 4.04
C GLN A 240 -16.69 13.71 3.62
N GLU A 241 -16.30 14.93 3.98
CA GLU A 241 -14.93 15.37 3.74
C GLU A 241 -13.94 14.61 4.62
N HIS A 242 -14.34 14.30 5.86
CA HIS A 242 -13.52 13.61 6.85
C HIS A 242 -14.20 12.32 7.30
N ARG A 243 -13.44 11.23 7.32
CA ARG A 243 -13.90 9.92 7.80
C ARG A 243 -13.02 9.39 8.90
N THR A 244 -13.61 8.61 9.80
CA THR A 244 -12.90 7.91 10.87
C THR A 244 -13.11 6.41 10.71
N LEU A 245 -12.05 5.63 10.84
CA LEU A 245 -12.09 4.17 10.93
C LEU A 245 -11.31 3.71 12.17
N GLN A 246 -11.60 2.51 12.66
CA GLN A 246 -10.80 1.90 13.71
C GLN A 246 -9.69 1.06 13.08
N LEU A 247 -8.53 0.97 13.74
CA LEU A 247 -7.43 0.12 13.27
C LEU A 247 -7.86 -1.35 13.15
N GLY A 248 -8.72 -1.82 14.05
CA GLY A 248 -9.30 -3.16 14.02
C GLY A 248 -10.06 -3.48 12.72
N ASP A 249 -10.67 -2.48 12.08
CA ASP A 249 -11.40 -2.67 10.81
C ASP A 249 -10.45 -3.05 9.66
N LEU A 250 -9.20 -2.59 9.74
CA LEU A 250 -8.16 -2.84 8.75
C LEU A 250 -7.52 -4.22 8.92
N LEU A 251 -7.53 -4.75 10.16
CA LEU A 251 -6.94 -6.04 10.54
C LEU A 251 -7.89 -7.23 10.27
#